data_AF-A0A0D2B5B1-F1
#
_entry.id   AF-A0A0D2B5B1-F1
#
_cell.length_a   1.000
_cell.length_b   1.000
_cell.length_c   1.000
_cell.angle_alpha   90.00
_cell.angle_beta   90.00
_cell.angle_gamma   90.00
#
_symmetry.space_group_name_H-M   'P 1'
#
loop_
_entity.id
_entity.type
_entity.pdbx_description
1 polymer ?
#
loop_
_entity_poly.entity_id
_entity_poly.type
_entity_poly.pdbx_seq_one_letter_code
_entity_poly.pdbx_strand_id
1 'polypeptide(L)'
;MSSPTATRDRVESESDSSERVADTDTPNSLDFFQLLSAIVEEFERRRRQWQPRWTACKLKKAFLLRHHPIWVTYPPNQLPRHIQPLTQLRKIAQGGFGAVYAHPDQNTILKRELNPSIDSDAVQREHHMHHGVFEAMMKWNNISSFFVNVQVPRDGAFISAPSSDWDDGLQLLFPDKKMQCRADMIQAERIPAVPAGVLEDIIRIYCHDPETWPSIAASTEAKDCLVRIYLGGESIHSRAFNIGNFSLHIDQLEALDVNTLKIAGHFGRALAVIHSQADLDGRGIEFVLGGARDEPDGSQIWVLDFDQCRPLHAPRGAGDASRQPMVDSTGSVRAPSASEIQRTDSCIDAFFENDPYFPRPGSKRPALWNTFARNYDYMTREIAIRSWASAENRVCYNFVRYKPSTAAEFELLTMLPKPEDDQIRTYRPVTRAASLFLLGVEERYWNGTKSCKKAVESRLGPECLVHDT
;
A
#
# COMPACT_ATOMS: atom_id res chain seq x y z
N MET A 1 -6.26 -39.61 -100.80
CA MET A 1 -5.64 -39.30 -99.50
C MET A 1 -6.46 -40.02 -98.44
N SER A 2 -6.36 -41.33 -98.16
CA SER A 2 -5.33 -42.38 -98.36
C SER A 2 -4.75 -42.84 -97.02
N SER A 3 -5.11 -44.06 -96.61
CA SER A 3 -4.51 -44.90 -95.54
C SER A 3 -3.14 -45.48 -95.98
N PRO A 4 -2.43 -46.40 -95.25
CA PRO A 4 -2.72 -47.14 -94.00
C PRO A 4 -1.86 -46.60 -92.82
N THR A 5 -1.39 -47.29 -91.74
CA THR A 5 -1.26 -48.71 -91.28
C THR A 5 -1.13 -48.66 -89.72
N ALA A 6 -1.52 -49.60 -88.84
CA ALA A 6 -1.22 -51.03 -88.66
C ALA A 6 0.29 -51.34 -88.45
N THR A 7 0.76 -52.18 -87.50
CA THR A 7 0.11 -53.04 -86.48
C THR A 7 1.13 -53.56 -85.45
N ARG A 8 0.67 -53.95 -84.23
CA ARG A 8 1.27 -54.99 -83.33
C ARG A 8 2.67 -54.70 -82.73
N ASP A 9 3.17 -55.35 -81.67
CA ASP A 9 2.75 -56.47 -80.77
C ASP A 9 3.56 -56.32 -79.43
N ARG A 10 3.39 -57.02 -78.29
CA ARG A 10 2.49 -58.08 -77.72
C ARG A 10 2.72 -58.13 -76.16
N VAL A 11 2.05 -59.05 -75.44
CA VAL A 11 2.57 -59.82 -74.26
C VAL A 11 2.76 -59.09 -72.89
N GLU A 12 1.99 -59.56 -71.89
CA GLU A 12 2.37 -60.08 -70.52
C GLU A 12 3.39 -59.30 -69.63
N SER A 13 3.38 -59.38 -68.29
CA SER A 13 2.56 -60.09 -67.27
C SER A 13 2.66 -59.40 -65.88
N GLU A 14 1.96 -59.97 -64.89
CA GLU A 14 2.43 -60.29 -63.50
C GLU A 14 3.95 -60.12 -63.24
N SER A 15 4.46 -59.77 -62.05
CA SER A 15 3.98 -59.82 -60.64
C SER A 15 4.81 -58.86 -59.74
N ASP A 16 4.30 -58.33 -58.61
CA ASP A 16 4.43 -58.77 -57.19
C ASP A 16 5.84 -58.72 -56.53
N SER A 17 5.84 -58.77 -55.19
CA SER A 17 6.96 -58.89 -54.23
C SER A 17 7.98 -57.72 -54.13
N SER A 18 7.63 -56.77 -53.26
CA SER A 18 8.46 -56.29 -52.13
C SER A 18 9.92 -55.87 -52.33
N GLU A 19 10.26 -54.64 -51.90
CA GLU A 19 11.41 -54.48 -51.02
C GLU A 19 11.30 -53.35 -49.97
N ARG A 20 11.69 -53.70 -48.73
CA ARG A 20 12.16 -52.91 -47.57
C ARG A 20 11.76 -51.42 -47.48
N VAL A 21 10.97 -51.11 -46.45
CA VAL A 21 11.03 -49.80 -45.77
C VAL A 21 12.45 -49.63 -45.21
N ALA A 22 13.11 -48.54 -45.56
CA ALA A 22 14.36 -48.11 -44.95
C ALA A 22 14.07 -47.07 -43.86
N ASP A 23 14.81 -47.11 -42.75
CA ASP A 23 14.73 -46.08 -41.71
C ASP A 23 15.03 -44.68 -42.25
N THR A 24 14.25 -43.71 -41.81
CA THR A 24 14.55 -42.29 -41.95
C THR A 24 14.76 -41.68 -40.57
N ASP A 25 16.02 -41.35 -40.26
CA ASP A 25 16.43 -40.77 -38.98
C ASP A 25 15.56 -39.56 -38.60
N THR A 26 14.84 -39.69 -37.48
CA THR A 26 14.08 -38.61 -36.85
C THR A 26 14.59 -38.38 -35.43
N PRO A 27 15.69 -37.65 -35.25
CA PRO A 27 16.14 -37.23 -33.92
C PRO A 27 15.16 -36.23 -33.30
N ASN A 28 15.32 -36.00 -31.98
CA ASN A 28 14.65 -34.98 -31.17
C ASN A 28 13.30 -35.36 -30.50
N SER A 29 13.21 -36.54 -29.85
CA SER A 29 12.19 -36.83 -28.82
C SER A 29 12.73 -36.75 -27.37
N LEU A 30 14.04 -36.96 -27.18
CA LEU A 30 14.79 -36.12 -26.24
C LEU A 30 14.81 -34.70 -26.86
N ASP A 31 14.66 -33.60 -26.14
CA ASP A 31 15.24 -33.43 -24.81
C ASP A 31 14.43 -32.54 -23.85
N PHE A 32 13.13 -32.30 -24.10
CA PHE A 32 12.35 -31.28 -23.37
C PHE A 32 12.45 -31.41 -21.84
N PHE A 33 12.41 -32.63 -21.30
CA PHE A 33 12.52 -32.85 -19.85
C PHE A 33 13.94 -32.68 -19.29
N GLN A 34 15.01 -33.01 -20.02
CA GLN A 34 16.37 -32.74 -19.55
C GLN A 34 16.73 -31.26 -19.72
N LEU A 35 16.28 -30.61 -20.79
CA LEU A 35 16.37 -29.16 -20.97
C LEU A 35 15.64 -28.42 -19.84
N LEU A 36 14.41 -28.82 -19.50
CA LEU A 36 13.67 -28.23 -18.38
C LEU A 36 14.37 -28.49 -17.04
N SER A 37 14.90 -29.71 -16.84
CA SER A 37 15.66 -30.06 -15.64
C SER A 37 16.96 -29.24 -15.54
N ALA A 38 17.71 -29.08 -16.63
CA ALA A 38 18.92 -28.28 -16.69
C ALA A 38 18.64 -26.77 -16.51
N ILE A 39 17.49 -26.26 -16.97
CA ILE A 39 17.04 -24.89 -16.69
C ILE A 39 16.70 -24.74 -15.21
N VAL A 40 16.01 -25.71 -14.60
CA VAL A 40 15.69 -25.70 -13.16
C VAL A 40 16.96 -25.86 -12.31
N GLU A 41 17.90 -26.72 -12.70
CA GLU A 41 19.18 -26.89 -12.02
C GLU A 41 20.08 -25.68 -12.18
N GLU A 42 20.17 -25.05 -13.36
CA GLU A 42 20.92 -23.81 -13.57
C GLU A 42 20.29 -22.64 -12.80
N PHE A 43 18.95 -22.56 -12.74
CA PHE A 43 18.23 -21.60 -11.90
C PHE A 43 18.51 -21.83 -10.41
N GLU A 44 18.42 -23.08 -9.93
CA GLU A 44 18.72 -23.44 -8.54
C GLU A 44 20.23 -23.37 -8.22
N ARG A 45 21.12 -23.50 -9.21
CA ARG A 45 22.57 -23.30 -9.06
C ARG A 45 22.90 -21.81 -8.96
N ARG A 46 22.26 -20.96 -9.76
CA ARG A 46 22.32 -19.50 -9.61
C ARG A 46 21.72 -19.06 -8.27
N ARG A 47 20.54 -19.55 -7.91
CA ARG A 47 19.90 -19.32 -6.61
C ARG A 47 20.85 -19.70 -5.45
N ARG A 48 21.47 -20.88 -5.50
CA ARG A 48 22.44 -21.34 -4.48
C ARG A 48 23.80 -20.64 -4.52
N GLN A 49 24.22 -20.06 -5.66
CA GLN A 49 25.38 -19.16 -5.71
C GLN A 49 25.08 -17.75 -5.16
N TRP A 50 23.84 -17.28 -5.28
CA TRP A 50 23.42 -15.97 -4.75
C TRP A 50 23.06 -16.02 -3.25
N GLN A 51 22.36 -17.07 -2.78
CA GLN A 51 21.83 -17.19 -1.42
C GLN A 51 22.81 -17.01 -0.25
N PRO A 52 24.12 -17.35 -0.31
CA PRO A 52 25.04 -17.23 0.83
C PRO A 52 25.17 -15.81 1.41
N ARG A 53 24.76 -14.77 0.66
CA ARG A 53 24.78 -13.36 1.10
C ARG A 53 23.50 -12.88 1.84
N TRP A 54 22.43 -13.67 1.87
CA TRP A 54 21.07 -13.15 2.17
C TRP A 54 20.44 -13.73 3.45
N THR A 55 20.85 -14.91 3.91
CA THR A 55 20.27 -15.59 5.08
C THR A 55 20.50 -14.83 6.40
N ALA A 56 21.55 -14.00 6.48
CA ALA A 56 21.86 -13.15 7.64
C ALA A 56 21.41 -11.68 7.49
N CYS A 57 20.79 -11.31 6.36
CA CYS A 57 20.46 -9.93 5.98
C CYS A 57 19.60 -9.21 7.03
N LYS A 58 20.14 -8.10 7.58
CA LYS A 58 19.47 -7.16 8.47
C LYS A 58 18.31 -6.46 7.75
N LEU A 59 18.44 -6.11 6.46
CA LEU A 59 17.34 -5.55 5.65
C LEU A 59 16.15 -6.52 5.54
N LYS A 60 16.38 -7.83 5.36
CA LYS A 60 15.32 -8.84 5.45
C LYS A 60 14.66 -8.85 6.84
N LYS A 61 15.47 -8.78 7.91
CA LYS A 61 14.98 -8.76 9.30
C LYS A 61 14.17 -7.50 9.62
N ALA A 62 14.44 -6.37 8.96
CA ALA A 62 13.70 -5.13 9.13
C ALA A 62 12.21 -5.26 8.71
N PHE A 63 11.90 -6.15 7.76
CA PHE A 63 10.53 -6.49 7.36
C PHE A 63 9.89 -7.60 8.21
N LEU A 64 10.54 -8.09 9.27
CA LEU A 64 9.92 -8.99 10.25
C LEU A 64 8.98 -8.19 11.17
N LEU A 65 7.84 -7.77 10.58
CA LEU A 65 6.75 -7.08 11.26
C LEU A 65 6.35 -7.82 12.53
N ARG A 66 6.85 -7.35 13.67
CA ARG A 66 6.67 -8.02 14.95
C ARG A 66 5.20 -7.93 15.35
N HIS A 67 4.71 -9.00 15.95
CA HIS A 67 3.54 -8.87 16.82
C HIS A 67 4.08 -8.27 18.11
N HIS A 68 3.87 -6.97 18.32
CA HIS A 68 4.10 -6.34 19.62
C HIS A 68 2.80 -6.48 20.41
N PRO A 69 2.73 -7.39 21.41
CA PRO A 69 1.60 -7.45 22.34
C PRO A 69 1.75 -6.43 23.48
N ILE A 70 2.82 -5.62 23.45
CA ILE A 70 3.03 -4.56 24.42
C ILE A 70 1.94 -3.53 24.19
N TRP A 71 1.13 -3.35 25.23
CA TRP A 71 0.30 -2.18 25.42
C TRP A 71 1.22 -0.97 25.60
N VAL A 72 1.77 -0.47 24.48
CA VAL A 72 2.39 0.85 24.44
C VAL A 72 1.25 1.84 24.57
N THR A 73 0.83 2.05 25.82
CA THR A 73 -0.01 3.19 26.21
C THR A 73 0.75 4.41 25.74
N TYR A 74 0.37 4.96 24.58
CA TYR A 74 1.06 6.07 23.93
C TYR A 74 1.21 7.17 24.98
N PRO A 75 2.42 7.43 25.50
CA PRO A 75 2.56 8.51 26.45
C PRO A 75 2.27 9.79 25.67
N PRO A 76 1.45 10.72 26.19
CA PRO A 76 1.22 12.02 25.59
C PRO A 76 2.44 12.94 25.78
N ASN A 77 3.62 12.40 25.46
CA ASN A 77 4.77 13.13 24.96
C ASN A 77 4.32 13.78 23.63
N GLN A 78 3.63 14.91 23.78
CA GLN A 78 3.42 15.87 22.71
C GLN A 78 4.79 16.25 22.17
N LEU A 79 4.89 16.51 20.86
CA LEU A 79 6.12 17.06 20.30
C LEU A 79 6.48 18.37 21.02
N PRO A 80 7.78 18.72 21.15
CA PRO A 80 8.19 19.94 21.82
C PRO A 80 7.49 21.15 21.20
N ARG A 81 6.56 21.78 21.93
CA ARG A 81 5.74 22.90 21.40
C ARG A 81 6.57 24.10 20.96
N HIS A 82 7.79 24.21 21.48
CA HIS A 82 8.81 25.15 21.02
C HIS A 82 10.02 24.36 20.53
N ILE A 83 10.42 24.62 19.29
CA ILE A 83 11.70 24.15 18.73
C ILE A 83 12.81 24.97 19.38
N GLN A 84 13.92 24.34 19.76
CA GLN A 84 14.98 25.07 20.47
C GLN A 84 15.74 26.00 19.50
N PRO A 85 15.83 27.31 19.77
CA PRO A 85 16.32 28.27 18.77
C PRO A 85 17.84 28.30 18.61
N LEU A 86 18.56 27.33 19.18
CA LEU A 86 20.02 27.30 19.26
C LEU A 86 20.68 26.50 18.13
N THR A 87 19.96 25.60 17.46
CA THR A 87 20.52 24.77 16.37
C THR A 87 19.78 25.03 15.05
N GLN A 88 20.56 25.25 13.98
CA GLN A 88 20.03 25.46 12.64
C GLN A 88 19.40 24.17 12.08
N LEU A 89 18.23 24.30 11.45
CA LEU A 89 17.52 23.18 10.84
C LEU A 89 18.23 22.70 9.56
N ARG A 90 18.20 21.39 9.33
CA ARG A 90 18.75 20.77 8.13
C ARG A 90 17.62 20.40 7.18
N LYS A 91 17.67 20.89 5.94
CA LYS A 91 16.73 20.46 4.89
C LYS A 91 16.94 18.98 4.57
N ILE A 92 15.87 18.19 4.56
CA ILE A 92 15.91 16.74 4.30
C ILE A 92 15.12 16.31 3.07
N ALA A 93 14.07 17.06 2.69
CA ALA A 93 13.28 16.78 1.49
C ALA A 93 12.68 18.05 0.88
N GLN A 94 12.20 17.94 -0.37
CA GLN A 94 11.36 18.94 -1.04
C GLN A 94 10.46 18.24 -2.05
N GLY A 95 9.15 18.50 -1.95
CA GLY A 95 8.16 18.18 -2.98
C GLY A 95 7.80 19.42 -3.82
N GLY A 96 6.66 19.36 -4.52
CA GLY A 96 6.14 20.52 -5.27
C GLY A 96 5.63 21.65 -4.35
N PHE A 97 4.88 21.28 -3.30
CA PHE A 97 4.18 22.24 -2.42
C PHE A 97 4.98 22.67 -1.19
N GLY A 98 5.97 21.90 -0.75
CA GLY A 98 6.67 22.16 0.51
C GLY A 98 8.08 21.58 0.59
N ALA A 99 8.87 22.13 1.51
CA ALA A 99 10.21 21.65 1.87
C ALA A 99 10.24 21.21 3.34
N VAL A 100 10.88 20.07 3.60
CA VAL A 100 10.94 19.44 4.93
C VAL A 100 12.30 19.70 5.56
N TYR A 101 12.29 20.15 6.80
CA TYR A 101 13.44 20.55 7.60
C TYR A 101 13.47 19.75 8.90
N ALA A 102 14.51 18.95 9.12
CA ALA A 102 14.73 18.25 10.38
C ALA A 102 15.45 19.15 11.39
N HIS A 103 15.02 19.08 12.65
CA HIS A 103 15.89 19.49 13.76
C HIS A 103 17.00 18.43 13.93
N PRO A 104 18.27 18.83 14.12
CA PRO A 104 19.36 17.87 14.30
C PRO A 104 19.23 17.08 15.62
N ASP A 105 18.91 17.75 16.72
CA ASP A 105 18.94 17.20 18.09
C ASP A 105 17.56 16.73 18.62
N GLN A 106 16.52 16.73 17.77
CA GLN A 106 15.14 16.36 18.16
C GLN A 106 14.50 15.49 17.08
N ASN A 107 13.58 14.59 17.48
CA ASN A 107 12.84 13.75 16.54
C ASN A 107 11.65 14.51 15.90
N THR A 108 11.94 15.67 15.31
CA THR A 108 10.95 16.67 14.86
C THR A 108 11.33 17.21 13.48
N ILE A 109 10.31 17.39 12.62
CA ILE A 109 10.44 18.13 11.37
C ILE A 109 9.53 19.37 11.36
N LEU A 110 9.87 20.32 10.48
CA LEU A 110 8.96 21.31 9.92
C LEU A 110 8.77 21.04 8.43
N LYS A 111 7.54 20.83 7.95
CA LYS A 111 7.19 20.92 6.52
C LYS A 111 6.68 22.35 6.29
N ARG A 112 7.44 23.15 5.53
CA ARG A 112 7.16 24.56 5.23
C ARG A 112 6.71 24.72 3.78
N GLU A 113 5.72 25.56 3.53
CA GLU A 113 5.25 25.86 2.18
C GLU A 113 6.35 26.42 1.27
N LEU A 114 6.25 26.14 -0.03
CA LEU A 114 7.07 26.71 -1.10
C LEU A 114 6.22 27.63 -1.98
N ASN A 115 6.62 28.91 -2.04
CA ASN A 115 5.90 29.97 -2.75
C ASN A 115 4.48 30.20 -2.21
N PRO A 116 4.32 30.58 -0.91
CA PRO A 116 3.01 30.86 -0.33
C PRO A 116 2.26 31.92 -1.17
N SER A 117 1.08 31.56 -1.64
CA SER A 117 0.12 32.51 -2.21
C SER A 117 -0.79 33.04 -1.10
N ILE A 118 -1.39 34.22 -1.31
CA ILE A 118 -2.22 34.90 -0.29
C ILE A 118 -3.43 34.05 0.12
N ASP A 119 -3.93 33.21 -0.79
CA ASP A 119 -5.11 32.36 -0.61
C ASP A 119 -4.77 30.87 -0.48
N SER A 120 -3.51 30.50 -0.16
CA SER A 120 -3.13 29.09 0.04
C SER A 120 -3.45 28.61 1.45
N ASP A 121 -4.39 27.67 1.55
CA ASP A 121 -4.66 26.84 2.73
C ASP A 121 -4.01 25.44 2.61
N ALA A 122 -3.08 25.21 1.68
CA ALA A 122 -2.58 23.88 1.34
C ALA A 122 -1.90 23.17 2.53
N VAL A 123 -0.99 23.85 3.23
CA VAL A 123 -0.32 23.31 4.43
C VAL A 123 -1.31 23.17 5.60
N GLN A 124 -2.31 24.06 5.70
CA GLN A 124 -3.35 23.92 6.72
C GLN A 124 -4.26 22.70 6.45
N ARG A 125 -4.61 22.41 5.19
CA ARG A 125 -5.35 21.19 4.83
C ARG A 125 -4.54 19.93 5.15
N GLU A 126 -3.27 19.89 4.75
CA GLU A 126 -2.40 18.75 5.05
C GLU A 126 -2.32 18.48 6.56
N HIS A 127 -2.22 19.52 7.39
CA HIS A 127 -2.25 19.38 8.86
C HIS A 127 -3.52 18.67 9.34
N HIS A 128 -4.69 19.10 8.87
CA HIS A 128 -5.96 18.46 9.20
C HIS A 128 -6.04 17.01 8.70
N MET A 129 -5.53 16.71 7.50
CA MET A 129 -5.51 15.34 6.95
C MET A 129 -4.60 14.43 7.79
N HIS A 130 -3.38 14.90 8.11
CA HIS A 130 -2.41 14.19 8.92
C HIS A 130 -2.95 13.92 10.34
N HIS A 131 -3.51 14.93 11.01
CA HIS A 131 -4.13 14.77 12.33
C HIS A 131 -5.27 13.73 12.30
N GLY A 132 -6.16 13.80 11.30
CA GLY A 132 -7.26 12.84 11.13
C GLY A 132 -6.78 11.40 10.92
N VAL A 133 -5.73 11.20 10.12
CA VAL A 133 -5.13 9.87 9.91
C VAL A 133 -4.36 9.38 11.14
N PHE A 134 -3.67 10.28 11.85
CA PHE A 134 -2.96 9.95 13.10
C PHE A 134 -3.94 9.45 14.17
N GLU A 135 -5.00 10.20 14.48
CA GLU A 135 -6.03 9.81 15.45
C GLU A 135 -6.73 8.50 15.05
N ALA A 136 -7.05 8.33 13.76
CA ALA A 136 -7.63 7.09 13.25
C ALA A 136 -6.71 5.88 13.47
N MET A 137 -5.43 6.00 13.11
CA MET A 137 -4.45 4.90 13.21
C MET A 137 -4.05 4.62 14.66
N MET A 138 -3.95 5.65 15.50
CA MET A 138 -3.86 5.56 16.97
C MET A 138 -4.97 4.68 17.53
N LYS A 139 -6.23 5.02 17.25
CA LYS A 139 -7.40 4.28 17.73
C LYS A 139 -7.34 2.80 17.34
N TRP A 140 -7.02 2.49 16.08
CA TRP A 140 -7.05 1.11 15.58
C TRP A 140 -5.83 0.27 15.95
N ASN A 141 -4.66 0.86 16.17
CA ASN A 141 -3.50 0.17 16.76
C ASN A 141 -3.66 -0.08 18.28
N ASN A 142 -4.41 0.75 19.02
CA ASN A 142 -4.64 0.54 20.46
C ASN A 142 -5.80 -0.44 20.80
N ILE A 143 -6.83 -0.53 19.95
CA ILE A 143 -8.09 -1.22 20.28
C ILE A 143 -8.20 -2.64 19.68
N SER A 144 -7.47 -2.93 18.60
CA SER A 144 -7.64 -4.18 17.85
C SER A 144 -6.62 -5.26 18.21
N SER A 145 -7.08 -6.51 18.36
CA SER A 145 -6.22 -7.71 18.35
C SER A 145 -5.65 -8.02 16.95
N PHE A 146 -5.95 -7.18 15.96
CA PHE A 146 -5.55 -7.29 14.56
C PHE A 146 -4.84 -6.02 14.08
N PHE A 147 -3.87 -5.56 14.89
CA PHE A 147 -3.00 -4.39 14.66
C PHE A 147 -2.78 -4.05 13.17
N VAL A 148 -2.94 -2.78 12.83
CA VAL A 148 -2.60 -2.27 11.49
C VAL A 148 -1.10 -2.45 11.23
N ASN A 149 -0.27 -2.28 12.27
CA ASN A 149 1.20 -2.39 12.21
C ASN A 149 1.83 -1.51 11.12
N VAL A 150 1.18 -0.37 10.86
CA VAL A 150 1.70 0.79 10.16
C VAL A 150 1.58 1.95 11.15
N GLN A 151 2.67 2.69 11.33
CA GLN A 151 2.69 3.89 12.15
C GLN A 151 2.40 5.13 11.30
N VAL A 152 1.89 6.16 11.96
CA VAL A 152 1.83 7.52 11.43
C VAL A 152 2.79 8.36 12.28
N PRO A 153 3.56 9.30 11.69
CA PRO A 153 4.29 10.29 12.47
C PRO A 153 3.35 10.99 13.45
N ARG A 154 3.77 11.26 14.70
CA ARG A 154 2.98 12.11 15.60
C ARG A 154 2.74 13.46 14.91
N ASP A 155 1.51 13.95 15.01
CA ASP A 155 1.17 15.32 14.65
C ASP A 155 1.76 16.31 15.66
N GLY A 156 1.95 17.54 15.21
CA GLY A 156 2.43 18.66 16.01
C GLY A 156 1.64 19.93 15.74
N ALA A 157 2.21 21.08 16.09
CA ALA A 157 1.58 22.36 15.84
C ALA A 157 1.47 22.67 14.33
N PHE A 158 0.35 23.25 13.91
CA PHE A 158 0.29 24.09 12.73
C PHE A 158 0.77 25.49 13.12
N ILE A 159 1.80 25.99 12.46
CA ILE A 159 2.42 27.30 12.70
C ILE A 159 2.10 28.18 11.51
N SER A 160 1.17 29.12 11.68
CA SER A 160 0.72 29.98 10.58
C SER A 160 1.64 31.17 10.36
N ALA A 161 1.77 31.63 9.12
CA ALA A 161 2.60 32.76 8.70
C ALA A 161 2.42 34.03 9.57
N PRO A 162 1.20 34.47 9.95
CA PRO A 162 0.98 35.60 10.86
C PRO A 162 1.15 35.30 12.37
N SER A 163 1.57 34.10 12.80
CA SER A 163 1.74 33.81 14.25
C SER A 163 2.92 34.59 14.87
N SER A 164 2.93 34.68 16.20
CA SER A 164 4.03 35.27 16.98
C SER A 164 5.27 34.39 17.05
N ASP A 165 5.15 33.07 16.81
CA ASP A 165 6.29 32.14 16.84
C ASP A 165 7.34 32.51 15.78
N TRP A 166 6.92 33.16 14.69
CA TRP A 166 7.79 33.75 13.68
C TRP A 166 8.65 34.92 14.21
N ASP A 167 8.11 35.73 15.13
CA ASP A 167 8.81 36.86 15.74
C ASP A 167 9.79 36.41 16.85
N ASP A 168 9.48 35.31 17.54
CA ASP A 168 10.34 34.64 18.54
C ASP A 168 11.60 33.94 17.93
N GLY A 169 11.97 34.30 16.69
CA GLY A 169 13.24 33.92 16.07
C GLY A 169 13.21 32.64 15.23
N LEU A 170 12.07 31.99 15.04
CA LEU A 170 11.91 30.78 14.23
C LEU A 170 12.47 30.90 12.81
N GLN A 171 12.39 32.11 12.22
CA GLN A 171 13.02 32.47 10.95
C GLN A 171 14.54 32.22 10.90
N LEU A 172 15.26 32.39 12.01
CA LEU A 172 16.72 32.25 12.08
C LEU A 172 17.18 30.79 11.98
N LEU A 173 16.28 29.83 12.22
CA LEU A 173 16.61 28.41 12.18
C LEU A 173 16.70 27.86 10.74
N PHE A 174 16.22 28.60 9.74
CA PHE A 174 16.31 28.20 8.34
C PHE A 174 17.68 28.58 7.72
N PRO A 175 18.39 27.64 7.05
CA PRO A 175 19.75 27.86 6.55
C PRO A 175 19.81 28.71 5.27
N ASP A 176 18.76 28.71 4.44
CA ASP A 176 18.66 29.58 3.26
C ASP A 176 17.89 30.86 3.63
N LYS A 177 18.51 32.03 3.40
CA LYS A 177 17.90 33.35 3.60
C LYS A 177 16.57 33.51 2.86
N LYS A 178 16.37 32.84 1.72
CA LYS A 178 15.09 32.84 0.97
C LYS A 178 13.94 32.20 1.74
N MET A 179 14.24 31.34 2.72
CA MET A 179 13.26 30.61 3.53
C MET A 179 13.00 31.27 4.89
N GLN A 180 13.73 32.36 5.21
CA GLN A 180 13.59 33.14 6.43
C GLN A 180 12.43 34.16 6.38
N CYS A 181 11.59 34.14 5.33
CA CYS A 181 10.32 34.87 5.29
C CYS A 181 9.17 34.03 5.87
N ARG A 182 8.15 34.70 6.42
CA ARG A 182 6.93 34.08 6.96
C ARG A 182 6.25 33.17 5.94
N ALA A 183 5.82 31.99 6.38
CA ALA A 183 5.05 31.00 5.63
C ALA A 183 4.33 30.06 6.60
N ASP A 184 3.28 29.38 6.13
CA ASP A 184 2.61 28.33 6.89
C ASP A 184 3.47 27.07 6.98
N MET A 185 3.40 26.38 8.13
CA MET A 185 4.21 25.21 8.45
C MET A 185 3.46 24.17 9.27
N ILE A 186 3.77 22.89 9.02
CA ILE A 186 3.43 21.76 9.90
C ILE A 186 4.67 21.39 10.71
N GLN A 187 4.54 21.35 12.03
CA GLN A 187 5.42 20.56 12.89
C GLN A 187 4.91 19.11 12.95
N ALA A 188 5.80 18.14 12.78
CA ALA A 188 5.48 16.71 12.94
C ALA A 188 6.69 15.92 13.47
N GLU A 189 6.47 14.66 13.83
CA GLU A 189 7.54 13.73 14.18
C GLU A 189 8.44 13.44 12.98
N ARG A 190 9.75 13.39 13.21
CA ARG A 190 10.70 12.87 12.23
C ARG A 190 10.63 11.34 12.23
N ILE A 191 10.38 10.73 11.08
CA ILE A 191 10.58 9.28 10.94
C ILE A 191 12.09 9.02 11.03
N PRO A 192 12.57 8.15 11.94
CA PRO A 192 13.98 7.80 11.98
C PRO A 192 14.39 7.10 10.68
N ALA A 193 15.60 7.38 10.18
CA ALA A 193 16.19 6.62 9.08
C ALA A 193 16.26 5.12 9.42
N VAL A 194 16.32 4.24 8.41
CA VAL A 194 16.54 2.82 8.66
C VAL A 194 17.85 2.59 9.44
N PRO A 195 17.91 1.61 10.37
CA PRO A 195 19.11 1.37 11.17
C PRO A 195 20.37 1.20 10.31
N ALA A 196 21.54 1.60 10.83
CA ALA A 196 22.79 1.60 10.07
C ALA A 196 23.09 0.24 9.40
N GLY A 197 22.74 -0.87 10.05
CA GLY A 197 22.88 -2.20 9.46
C GLY A 197 21.91 -2.54 8.31
N VAL A 198 20.74 -1.92 8.28
CA VAL A 198 19.81 -2.01 7.15
C VAL A 198 20.35 -1.18 5.97
N LEU A 199 20.91 0.00 6.25
CA LEU A 199 21.59 0.86 5.28
C LEU A 199 22.81 0.13 4.64
N GLU A 200 23.67 -0.49 5.45
CA GLU A 200 24.80 -1.34 5.01
C GLU A 200 24.35 -2.41 3.99
N ASP A 201 23.23 -3.08 4.27
CA ASP A 201 22.67 -4.11 3.40
C ASP A 201 22.11 -3.54 2.09
N ILE A 202 21.38 -2.41 2.15
CA ILE A 202 20.86 -1.71 0.96
C ILE A 202 22.02 -1.34 0.03
N ILE A 203 23.07 -0.72 0.57
CA ILE A 203 24.26 -0.33 -0.19
C ILE A 203 24.95 -1.58 -0.77
N ARG A 204 25.23 -2.61 0.04
CA ARG A 204 25.93 -3.84 -0.40
C ARG A 204 25.17 -4.64 -1.45
N ILE A 205 23.84 -4.55 -1.49
CA ILE A 205 22.98 -5.32 -2.41
C ILE A 205 22.69 -4.54 -3.69
N TYR A 206 22.38 -3.24 -3.60
CA TYR A 206 21.84 -2.46 -4.72
C TYR A 206 22.78 -1.38 -5.26
N CYS A 207 23.88 -1.04 -4.58
CA CYS A 207 24.92 -0.17 -5.13
C CYS A 207 26.00 -1.00 -5.84
N HIS A 208 26.07 -0.89 -7.17
CA HIS A 208 26.96 -1.68 -8.01
C HIS A 208 28.46 -1.33 -7.92
N ASP A 209 28.82 -0.24 -7.23
CA ASP A 209 30.20 0.26 -7.13
C ASP A 209 30.69 0.23 -5.66
N PRO A 210 31.49 -0.79 -5.26
CA PRO A 210 32.01 -0.91 -3.90
C PRO A 210 32.94 0.22 -3.44
N GLU A 211 33.56 0.96 -4.37
CA GLU A 211 34.46 2.07 -4.00
C GLU A 211 33.66 3.27 -3.47
N THR A 212 32.40 3.40 -3.89
CA THR A 212 31.47 4.45 -3.40
C THR A 212 30.76 4.12 -2.09
N TRP A 213 30.78 2.86 -1.63
CA TRP A 213 30.03 2.46 -0.43
C TRP A 213 30.35 3.30 0.83
N PRO A 214 31.62 3.65 1.14
CA PRO A 214 31.94 4.46 2.33
C PRO A 214 31.46 5.91 2.22
N SER A 215 31.52 6.53 1.05
CA SER A 215 31.09 7.91 0.84
C SER A 215 29.56 8.03 0.82
N ILE A 216 28.86 7.03 0.28
CA ILE A 216 27.40 6.89 0.37
C ILE A 216 26.98 6.72 1.85
N ALA A 217 27.61 5.80 2.60
CA ALA A 217 27.25 5.56 4.00
C ALA A 217 27.51 6.78 4.91
N ALA A 218 28.48 7.63 4.57
CA ALA A 218 28.80 8.86 5.30
C ALA A 218 27.94 10.09 4.90
N SER A 219 27.12 9.96 3.85
CA SER A 219 26.44 11.10 3.21
C SER A 219 25.35 11.75 4.09
N THR A 220 24.82 12.90 3.67
CA THR A 220 23.68 13.54 4.32
C THR A 220 22.38 12.77 4.13
N GLU A 221 22.22 12.14 2.97
CA GLU A 221 21.02 11.43 2.53
C GLU A 221 20.88 10.09 3.26
N ALA A 222 22.00 9.41 3.53
CA ALA A 222 22.06 8.22 4.37
C ALA A 222 21.45 8.45 5.78
N LYS A 223 21.54 9.67 6.31
CA LYS A 223 21.06 10.05 7.65
C LYS A 223 19.55 10.30 7.71
N ASP A 224 18.87 10.27 6.56
CA ASP A 224 17.42 10.37 6.40
C ASP A 224 16.87 9.24 5.51
N CYS A 225 17.63 8.15 5.32
CA CYS A 225 17.26 7.07 4.42
C CYS A 225 15.97 6.37 4.89
N LEU A 226 14.89 6.60 4.15
CA LEU A 226 13.63 5.86 4.22
C LEU A 226 13.48 5.05 2.93
N VAL A 227 12.89 3.85 3.02
CA VAL A 227 12.76 2.95 1.86
C VAL A 227 11.31 2.85 1.43
N ARG A 228 10.96 3.34 0.23
CA ARG A 228 9.61 3.23 -0.34
C ARG A 228 9.28 1.76 -0.65
N ILE A 229 8.06 1.32 -0.36
CA ILE A 229 7.64 -0.09 -0.46
C ILE A 229 6.56 -0.26 -1.54
N TYR A 230 6.93 -0.75 -2.72
CA TYR A 230 6.01 -0.92 -3.85
C TYR A 230 5.57 -2.37 -4.04
N LEU A 231 4.30 -2.68 -3.74
CA LEU A 231 3.70 -4.02 -3.95
C LEU A 231 2.94 -4.15 -5.27
N GLY A 232 2.69 -3.04 -5.97
CA GLY A 232 1.87 -2.95 -7.18
C GLY A 232 2.62 -2.97 -8.51
N GLY A 233 3.96 -2.92 -8.49
CA GLY A 233 4.80 -2.83 -9.68
C GLY A 233 6.19 -3.40 -9.45
N GLU A 234 6.72 -4.06 -10.47
CA GLU A 234 8.07 -4.65 -10.49
C GLU A 234 9.14 -3.57 -10.76
N SER A 235 10.40 -3.83 -10.39
CA SER A 235 11.48 -2.87 -10.54
C SER A 235 11.78 -2.57 -12.02
N ILE A 236 11.66 -1.29 -12.40
CA ILE A 236 12.33 -0.79 -13.61
C ILE A 236 13.83 -0.85 -13.32
N HIS A 237 14.59 -1.55 -14.16
CA HIS A 237 16.02 -1.81 -13.97
C HIS A 237 16.89 -0.57 -14.26
N SER A 238 16.68 0.49 -13.46
CA SER A 238 17.54 1.68 -13.42
C SER A 238 18.90 1.31 -12.85
N ARG A 239 19.97 1.83 -13.46
CA ARG A 239 21.35 1.73 -12.93
C ARG A 239 21.68 2.85 -11.93
N ALA A 240 20.80 3.83 -11.77
CA ALA A 240 21.01 4.98 -10.90
C ALA A 240 20.57 4.64 -9.47
N PHE A 241 21.53 4.30 -8.62
CA PHE A 241 21.33 4.13 -7.18
C PHE A 241 21.25 5.49 -6.48
N ASN A 242 20.21 5.72 -5.69
CA ASN A 242 20.05 6.92 -4.86
C ASN A 242 19.57 6.52 -3.46
N ILE A 243 20.39 6.76 -2.43
CA ILE A 243 20.08 6.36 -1.05
C ILE A 243 19.03 7.28 -0.38
N GLY A 244 18.93 8.54 -0.84
CA GLY A 244 17.96 9.52 -0.33
C GLY A 244 16.56 9.39 -0.94
N ASN A 245 16.38 8.51 -1.93
CA ASN A 245 15.07 8.15 -2.47
C ASN A 245 15.04 6.66 -2.84
N PHE A 246 15.51 5.80 -1.93
CA PHE A 246 15.61 4.38 -2.20
C PHE A 246 14.23 3.70 -2.17
N SER A 247 14.02 2.75 -3.09
CA SER A 247 12.74 2.09 -3.31
C SER A 247 12.93 0.57 -3.44
N LEU A 248 12.05 -0.21 -2.83
CA LEU A 248 11.98 -1.66 -2.98
C LEU A 248 10.64 -2.07 -3.63
N HIS A 249 10.76 -2.69 -4.80
CA HIS A 249 9.66 -3.26 -5.56
C HIS A 249 9.38 -4.72 -5.17
N ILE A 250 8.22 -5.23 -5.59
CA ILE A 250 7.72 -6.54 -5.19
C ILE A 250 8.68 -7.70 -5.51
N ASP A 251 9.34 -7.65 -6.66
CA ASP A 251 10.37 -8.59 -7.11
C ASP A 251 11.65 -8.53 -6.26
N GLN A 252 12.03 -7.33 -5.81
CA GLN A 252 13.19 -7.13 -4.93
C GLN A 252 12.90 -7.60 -3.50
N LEU A 253 11.67 -7.40 -3.02
CA LEU A 253 11.19 -7.92 -1.73
C LEU A 253 11.11 -9.46 -1.74
N GLU A 254 10.68 -10.07 -2.86
CA GLU A 254 10.69 -11.52 -3.04
C GLU A 254 12.12 -12.08 -3.15
N ALA A 255 13.05 -11.37 -3.80
CA ALA A 255 14.47 -11.74 -3.80
C ALA A 255 15.13 -11.65 -2.41
N LEU A 256 14.66 -10.73 -1.56
CA LEU A 256 15.01 -10.66 -0.13
C LEU A 256 14.34 -11.77 0.72
N ASP A 257 13.44 -12.59 0.16
CA ASP A 257 12.59 -13.56 0.86
C ASP A 257 11.77 -12.91 1.99
N VAL A 258 11.26 -11.70 1.73
CA VAL A 258 10.35 -10.96 2.61
C VAL A 258 8.92 -11.49 2.47
N ASN A 259 8.18 -11.55 3.58
CA ASN A 259 6.78 -11.96 3.57
C ASN A 259 5.87 -10.84 3.04
N THR A 260 5.86 -10.67 1.72
CA THR A 260 5.09 -9.66 0.99
C THR A 260 3.59 -9.78 1.22
N LEU A 261 3.06 -11.00 1.40
CA LEU A 261 1.66 -11.25 1.77
C LEU A 261 1.31 -10.60 3.11
N LYS A 262 2.20 -10.68 4.12
CA LYS A 262 1.98 -10.02 5.41
C LYS A 262 1.93 -8.50 5.24
N ILE A 263 2.86 -7.91 4.48
CA ILE A 263 2.88 -6.46 4.19
C ILE A 263 1.59 -6.03 3.47
N ALA A 264 1.17 -6.75 2.42
CA ALA A 264 -0.09 -6.51 1.71
C ALA A 264 -1.31 -6.54 2.65
N GLY A 265 -1.34 -7.47 3.60
CA GLY A 265 -2.37 -7.53 4.64
C GLY A 265 -2.38 -6.29 5.54
N HIS A 266 -1.21 -5.77 5.93
CA HIS A 266 -1.10 -4.55 6.73
C HIS A 266 -1.46 -3.29 5.93
N PHE A 267 -1.08 -3.19 4.65
CA PHE A 267 -1.49 -2.09 3.75
C PHE A 267 -3.01 -2.07 3.56
N GLY A 268 -3.65 -3.23 3.41
CA GLY A 268 -5.11 -3.34 3.31
C GLY A 268 -5.83 -2.79 4.56
N ARG A 269 -5.30 -3.09 5.75
CA ARG A 269 -5.82 -2.53 7.01
C ARG A 269 -5.61 -1.01 7.11
N ALA A 270 -4.43 -0.52 6.73
CA ALA A 270 -4.11 0.90 6.77
C ALA A 270 -5.04 1.70 5.87
N LEU A 271 -5.23 1.27 4.62
CA LEU A 271 -6.13 1.94 3.68
C LEU A 271 -7.60 1.87 4.13
N ALA A 272 -8.04 0.75 4.73
CA ALA A 272 -9.38 0.66 5.31
C ALA A 272 -9.61 1.64 6.47
N VAL A 273 -8.60 1.88 7.32
CA VAL A 273 -8.65 2.91 8.38
C VAL A 273 -8.68 4.31 7.79
N ILE A 274 -7.89 4.59 6.75
CA ILE A 274 -7.88 5.90 6.07
C ILE A 274 -9.25 6.18 5.43
N HIS A 275 -9.79 5.25 4.64
CA HIS A 275 -11.10 5.40 4.00
C HIS A 275 -12.27 5.44 5.00
N SER A 276 -12.28 4.56 6.02
CA SER A 276 -13.47 4.31 6.84
C SER A 276 -13.46 4.95 8.22
N GLN A 277 -12.30 5.38 8.72
CA GLN A 277 -12.16 6.03 10.03
C GLN A 277 -11.61 7.46 9.95
N ALA A 278 -10.63 7.73 9.09
CA ALA A 278 -10.15 9.09 8.81
C ALA A 278 -11.02 9.83 7.78
N ASP A 279 -11.85 9.09 7.02
CA ASP A 279 -12.83 9.63 6.06
C ASP A 279 -12.19 10.31 4.83
N LEU A 280 -11.03 9.80 4.39
CA LEU A 280 -10.21 10.35 3.29
C LEU A 280 -10.07 9.38 2.09
N ASP A 281 -9.84 9.90 0.89
CA ASP A 281 -9.64 9.11 -0.33
C ASP A 281 -8.29 8.36 -0.40
N GLY A 282 -7.33 8.69 0.46
CA GLY A 282 -6.01 8.06 0.50
C GLY A 282 -5.06 8.46 -0.63
N ARG A 283 -5.32 9.57 -1.32
CA ARG A 283 -4.49 10.06 -2.43
C ARG A 283 -3.15 10.64 -1.95
N GLY A 284 -2.09 10.38 -2.71
CA GLY A 284 -0.71 10.81 -2.42
C GLY A 284 0.05 9.95 -1.41
N ILE A 285 -0.64 9.15 -0.58
CA ILE A 285 0.00 8.51 0.58
C ILE A 285 1.14 7.56 0.21
N GLU A 286 2.26 7.72 0.90
CA GLU A 286 3.46 6.91 0.72
C GLU A 286 3.63 5.90 1.85
N PHE A 287 3.96 4.65 1.50
CA PHE A 287 4.36 3.64 2.48
C PHE A 287 5.88 3.44 2.46
N VAL A 288 6.51 3.63 3.62
CA VAL A 288 7.98 3.54 3.77
C VAL A 288 8.39 2.65 4.94
N LEU A 289 9.55 2.02 4.82
CA LEU A 289 10.29 1.45 5.93
C LEU A 289 11.22 2.53 6.51
N GLY A 290 11.16 2.73 7.82
CA GLY A 290 12.09 3.54 8.59
C GLY A 290 12.53 2.82 9.86
N GLY A 291 13.31 3.49 10.71
CA GLY A 291 13.58 3.03 12.06
C GLY A 291 12.30 2.98 12.91
N ALA A 292 12.33 2.20 14.00
CA ALA A 292 11.23 2.13 14.96
C ALA A 292 11.35 3.25 16.01
N ARG A 293 10.23 3.83 16.43
CA ARG A 293 10.17 4.96 17.39
C ARG A 293 10.87 4.65 18.72
N ASP A 294 10.66 3.44 19.24
CA ASP A 294 11.03 3.04 20.59
C ASP A 294 12.09 1.90 20.63
N GLU A 295 12.69 1.56 19.49
CA GLU A 295 13.74 0.53 19.36
C GLU A 295 14.90 1.00 18.44
N PRO A 296 16.12 1.28 18.94
CA PRO A 296 17.21 1.85 18.14
C PRO A 296 17.66 1.02 16.92
N ASP A 297 17.72 -0.30 17.07
CA ASP A 297 18.00 -1.26 15.97
C ASP A 297 16.71 -1.80 15.31
N GLY A 298 15.55 -1.28 15.72
CA GLY A 298 14.25 -1.69 15.21
C GLY A 298 13.92 -1.04 13.87
N SER A 299 12.98 -1.62 13.13
CA SER A 299 12.44 -1.03 11.91
C SER A 299 10.93 -1.22 11.86
N GLN A 300 10.25 -0.26 11.24
CA GLN A 300 8.82 -0.14 11.27
C GLN A 300 8.32 0.39 9.91
N ILE A 301 7.14 -0.07 9.49
CA ILE A 301 6.45 0.52 8.35
C ILE A 301 5.68 1.74 8.82
N TRP A 302 5.83 2.84 8.09
CA TRP A 302 5.16 4.11 8.29
C TRP A 302 4.31 4.47 7.05
N VAL A 303 3.29 5.31 7.25
CA VAL A 303 2.56 5.98 6.17
C VAL A 303 2.64 7.50 6.34
N LEU A 304 2.87 8.22 5.23
CA LEU A 304 3.17 9.66 5.19
C LEU A 304 2.67 10.32 3.88
N ASP A 305 2.92 11.63 3.76
CA ASP A 305 2.45 12.56 2.72
C ASP A 305 0.93 12.54 2.50
N PHE A 306 0.25 13.41 3.25
CA PHE A 306 -1.21 13.58 3.22
C PHE A 306 -1.64 14.85 2.48
N ASP A 307 -0.74 15.43 1.68
CA ASP A 307 -0.92 16.74 1.02
C ASP A 307 -1.98 16.72 -0.11
N GLN A 308 -2.13 15.57 -0.76
CA GLN A 308 -3.10 15.33 -1.82
C GLN A 308 -4.36 14.59 -1.36
N CYS A 309 -4.40 14.11 -0.12
CA CYS A 309 -5.56 13.42 0.46
C CYS A 309 -6.80 14.33 0.46
N ARG A 310 -7.95 13.76 0.12
CA ARG A 310 -9.22 14.50 0.03
C ARG A 310 -10.26 13.91 0.97
N PRO A 311 -10.98 14.73 1.76
CA PRO A 311 -12.16 14.28 2.50
C PRO A 311 -13.22 13.66 1.59
N LEU A 312 -13.78 12.53 2.00
CA LEU A 312 -14.88 11.84 1.32
C LEU A 312 -16.24 12.54 1.56
N HIS A 313 -16.32 13.43 2.55
CA HIS A 313 -17.46 14.33 2.76
C HIS A 313 -16.98 15.77 2.81
N ALA A 314 -17.82 16.71 2.37
CA ALA A 314 -17.53 18.13 2.49
C ALA A 314 -17.34 18.55 3.97
N PRO A 315 -16.43 19.48 4.28
CA PRO A 315 -16.25 19.99 5.63
C PRO A 315 -17.56 20.61 6.14
N ARG A 316 -17.90 20.33 7.41
CA ARG A 316 -19.18 20.71 8.01
C ARG A 316 -19.37 22.23 8.02
N GLY A 317 -20.50 22.70 7.50
CA GLY A 317 -21.12 23.91 8.02
C GLY A 317 -21.49 23.70 9.50
N ALA A 318 -21.22 24.69 10.35
CA ALA A 318 -21.48 24.60 11.79
C ALA A 318 -22.99 24.62 12.09
N GLY A 319 -23.62 23.44 12.11
CA GLY A 319 -25.04 23.29 12.41
C GLY A 319 -25.56 21.86 12.41
N ASP A 320 -25.05 20.98 11.54
CA ASP A 320 -25.58 19.61 11.42
C ASP A 320 -24.88 18.61 12.36
N ALA A 321 -25.67 18.08 13.32
CA ALA A 321 -25.26 17.05 14.26
C ALA A 321 -25.66 15.63 13.83
N SER A 322 -26.41 15.46 12.73
CA SER A 322 -27.10 14.22 12.35
C SER A 322 -26.21 13.17 11.67
N ARG A 323 -25.12 12.74 12.33
CA ARG A 323 -24.44 11.47 12.01
C ARG A 323 -25.34 10.27 12.41
N GLN A 324 -26.44 10.07 11.71
CA GLN A 324 -27.24 8.85 11.80
C GLN A 324 -26.52 7.68 11.08
N PRO A 325 -26.61 6.44 11.59
CA PRO A 325 -26.06 5.28 10.90
C PRO A 325 -26.84 5.02 9.60
N MET A 326 -26.16 4.47 8.58
CA MET A 326 -26.77 4.14 7.29
C MET A 326 -27.71 2.94 7.39
N VAL A 327 -28.93 3.15 7.91
CA VAL A 327 -29.96 2.12 8.05
C VAL A 327 -31.29 2.68 7.54
N ASP A 328 -31.83 2.12 6.46
CA ASP A 328 -33.27 2.25 6.19
C ASP A 328 -34.05 1.28 7.08
N SER A 329 -35.30 1.62 7.39
CA SER A 329 -36.16 0.86 8.31
C SER A 329 -36.55 -0.54 7.78
N THR A 330 -36.20 -0.88 6.54
CA THR A 330 -36.62 -2.12 5.88
C THR A 330 -35.53 -3.20 5.88
N GLY A 331 -34.25 -2.82 5.94
CA GLY A 331 -33.13 -3.76 5.90
C GLY A 331 -32.86 -4.40 4.54
N SER A 332 -33.50 -3.88 3.49
CA SER A 332 -33.31 -4.34 2.11
C SER A 332 -31.98 -3.85 1.53
N VAL A 333 -31.54 -4.44 0.42
CA VAL A 333 -30.36 -3.94 -0.32
C VAL A 333 -30.82 -2.82 -1.25
N ARG A 334 -31.09 -1.62 -0.69
CA ARG A 334 -31.39 -0.40 -1.47
C ARG A 334 -30.29 -0.11 -2.49
N ALA A 335 -30.55 0.70 -3.52
CA ALA A 335 -29.50 1.19 -4.43
C ALA A 335 -28.35 1.88 -3.66
N PRO A 336 -27.10 1.88 -4.17
CA PRO A 336 -26.06 2.74 -3.61
C PRO A 336 -26.39 4.18 -4.02
N SER A 337 -26.56 5.07 -3.04
CA SER A 337 -26.83 6.47 -3.33
C SER A 337 -25.70 7.11 -4.14
N ALA A 338 -25.99 8.19 -4.88
CA ALA A 338 -24.99 8.87 -5.69
C ALA A 338 -23.73 9.28 -4.88
N SER A 339 -23.89 9.62 -3.59
CA SER A 339 -22.76 9.93 -2.69
C SER A 339 -22.00 8.69 -2.21
N GLU A 340 -22.62 7.51 -2.08
CA GLU A 340 -21.90 6.24 -1.89
C GLU A 340 -21.02 5.92 -3.11
N ILE A 341 -21.55 6.11 -4.33
CA ILE A 341 -20.80 5.88 -5.58
C ILE A 341 -19.65 6.89 -5.71
N GLN A 342 -19.91 8.19 -5.56
CA GLN A 342 -18.90 9.24 -5.71
C GLN A 342 -17.72 9.10 -4.72
N ARG A 343 -18.01 8.76 -3.46
CA ARG A 343 -16.96 8.46 -2.47
C ARG A 343 -16.13 7.24 -2.86
N THR A 344 -16.80 6.19 -3.34
CA THR A 344 -16.12 4.98 -3.79
C THR A 344 -15.23 5.24 -5.02
N ASP A 345 -15.74 5.95 -6.03
CA ASP A 345 -14.95 6.33 -7.21
C ASP A 345 -13.76 7.22 -6.83
N SER A 346 -13.90 8.13 -5.85
CA SER A 346 -12.79 8.94 -5.33
C SER A 346 -11.65 8.09 -4.73
N CYS A 347 -11.99 7.08 -3.92
CA CYS A 347 -11.03 6.10 -3.41
C CYS A 347 -10.40 5.24 -4.53
N ILE A 348 -11.16 4.90 -5.58
CA ILE A 348 -10.65 4.13 -6.72
C ILE A 348 -9.69 4.98 -7.56
N ASP A 349 -10.02 6.25 -7.82
CA ASP A 349 -9.14 7.21 -8.48
C ASP A 349 -7.82 7.34 -7.71
N ALA A 350 -7.89 7.65 -6.41
CA ALA A 350 -6.72 7.72 -5.53
C ALA A 350 -5.88 6.43 -5.55
N PHE A 351 -6.53 5.26 -5.46
CA PHE A 351 -5.83 3.98 -5.53
C PHE A 351 -5.01 3.81 -6.81
N PHE A 352 -5.50 4.27 -7.97
CA PHE A 352 -4.81 4.14 -9.26
C PHE A 352 -3.87 5.31 -9.61
N GLU A 353 -4.15 6.53 -9.14
CA GLU A 353 -3.30 7.70 -9.31
C GLU A 353 -2.05 7.63 -8.41
N ASN A 354 -2.16 7.02 -7.23
CA ASN A 354 -0.99 6.77 -6.39
C ASN A 354 0.03 5.87 -7.11
N ASP A 355 1.30 6.16 -6.82
CA ASP A 355 2.44 5.28 -7.09
C ASP A 355 2.15 3.83 -6.64
N PRO A 356 2.88 2.82 -7.18
CA PRO A 356 2.51 1.41 -7.06
C PRO A 356 2.77 0.79 -5.67
N TYR A 357 2.41 1.47 -4.58
CA TYR A 357 2.39 0.96 -3.21
C TYR A 357 1.46 -0.24 -3.06
N PHE A 358 0.24 -0.18 -3.62
CA PHE A 358 -0.78 -1.20 -3.43
C PHE A 358 -0.70 -2.35 -4.45
N PRO A 359 -0.89 -3.63 -4.05
CA PRO A 359 -1.03 -4.74 -4.98
C PRO A 359 -2.16 -4.49 -5.98
N ARG A 360 -1.89 -4.65 -7.28
CA ARG A 360 -2.94 -4.53 -8.31
C ARG A 360 -3.70 -5.85 -8.46
N PRO A 361 -5.03 -5.84 -8.72
CA PRO A 361 -5.76 -7.01 -9.21
C PRO A 361 -5.09 -7.57 -10.46
N GLY A 362 -5.33 -8.84 -10.80
CA GLY A 362 -4.86 -9.44 -12.05
C GLY A 362 -3.34 -9.50 -12.28
N SER A 363 -2.54 -9.00 -11.35
CA SER A 363 -1.09 -9.10 -11.37
C SER A 363 -0.63 -10.56 -11.33
N LYS A 364 0.64 -10.82 -11.70
CA LYS A 364 1.29 -12.15 -11.65
C LYS A 364 1.23 -12.84 -10.27
N ARG A 365 0.79 -12.12 -9.22
CA ARG A 365 0.80 -12.50 -7.81
C ARG A 365 -0.62 -12.39 -7.23
N PRO A 366 -1.61 -13.17 -7.70
CA PRO A 366 -3.01 -13.01 -7.28
C PRO A 366 -3.23 -13.19 -5.77
N ALA A 367 -2.39 -14.00 -5.10
CA ALA A 367 -2.38 -14.13 -3.65
C ALA A 367 -2.13 -12.80 -2.91
N LEU A 368 -1.37 -11.88 -3.50
CA LEU A 368 -1.03 -10.58 -2.93
C LEU A 368 -2.24 -9.63 -2.94
N TRP A 369 -2.96 -9.54 -4.07
CA TRP A 369 -4.26 -8.85 -4.16
C TRP A 369 -5.28 -9.47 -3.20
N ASN A 370 -5.45 -10.79 -3.23
CA ASN A 370 -6.42 -11.50 -2.38
C ASN A 370 -6.14 -11.28 -0.88
N THR A 371 -4.87 -11.17 -0.48
CA THR A 371 -4.49 -10.90 0.91
C THR A 371 -4.74 -9.45 1.30
N PHE A 372 -4.43 -8.49 0.42
CA PHE A 372 -4.77 -7.07 0.60
C PHE A 372 -6.28 -6.87 0.74
N ALA A 373 -7.04 -7.32 -0.26
CA ALA A 373 -8.50 -7.18 -0.35
C ALA A 373 -9.22 -7.80 0.87
N ARG A 374 -8.83 -9.01 1.28
CA ARG A 374 -9.39 -9.67 2.47
C ARG A 374 -9.14 -8.87 3.76
N ASN A 375 -7.95 -8.29 3.92
CA ASN A 375 -7.62 -7.51 5.12
C ASN A 375 -8.27 -6.12 5.11
N TYR A 376 -8.44 -5.52 3.94
CA TYR A 376 -9.21 -4.29 3.75
C TYR A 376 -10.68 -4.49 4.12
N ASP A 377 -11.35 -5.48 3.53
CA ASP A 377 -12.76 -5.82 3.85
C ASP A 377 -12.95 -6.16 5.34
N TYR A 378 -12.07 -6.99 5.91
CA TYR A 378 -12.14 -7.32 7.34
C TYR A 378 -12.00 -6.09 8.24
N MET A 379 -11.04 -5.20 7.98
CA MET A 379 -10.85 -4.00 8.78
C MET A 379 -12.00 -3.00 8.61
N THR A 380 -12.53 -2.82 7.40
CA THR A 380 -13.72 -1.99 7.16
C THR A 380 -14.93 -2.49 7.94
N ARG A 381 -15.09 -3.83 8.05
CA ARG A 381 -16.13 -4.45 8.90
C ARG A 381 -15.92 -4.13 10.39
N GLU A 382 -14.74 -4.39 10.94
CA GLU A 382 -14.42 -4.06 12.35
C GLU A 382 -14.66 -2.58 12.66
N ILE A 383 -14.26 -1.67 11.75
CA ILE A 383 -14.41 -0.22 11.92
C ILE A 383 -15.87 0.17 12.17
N ALA A 384 -16.79 -0.28 11.31
CA ALA A 384 -18.18 0.11 11.44
C ALA A 384 -18.92 -0.69 12.53
N ILE A 385 -18.57 -1.95 12.81
CA ILE A 385 -19.14 -2.71 13.95
C ILE A 385 -18.91 -1.95 15.26
N ARG A 386 -17.67 -1.51 15.50
CA ARG A 386 -17.33 -0.75 16.73
C ARG A 386 -17.88 0.68 16.71
N SER A 387 -17.98 1.32 15.54
CA SER A 387 -18.57 2.64 15.42
C SER A 387 -20.09 2.63 15.65
N TRP A 388 -20.79 1.60 15.18
CA TRP A 388 -22.21 1.36 15.43
C TRP A 388 -22.48 1.09 16.91
N ALA A 389 -21.75 0.16 17.53
CA ALA A 389 -21.92 -0.13 18.96
C ALA A 389 -21.61 1.10 19.84
N SER A 390 -20.61 1.92 19.46
CA SER A 390 -20.33 3.18 20.14
C SER A 390 -21.44 4.23 19.97
N ALA A 391 -22.20 4.21 18.87
CA ALA A 391 -23.33 5.12 18.65
C ALA A 391 -24.58 4.68 19.43
N GLU A 392 -24.79 3.38 19.61
CA GLU A 392 -25.89 2.82 20.41
C GLU A 392 -25.57 2.64 21.91
N ASN A 393 -24.38 3.09 22.36
CA ASN A 393 -23.87 2.89 23.72
C ASN A 393 -23.86 1.40 24.15
N ARG A 394 -23.59 0.50 23.20
CA ARG A 394 -23.56 -0.96 23.39
C ARG A 394 -22.11 -1.46 23.55
N VAL A 395 -21.92 -2.47 24.40
CA VAL A 395 -20.61 -3.09 24.64
C VAL A 395 -20.26 -4.03 23.49
N CYS A 396 -19.29 -3.65 22.66
CA CYS A 396 -18.61 -4.59 21.76
C CYS A 396 -17.77 -5.58 22.56
N TYR A 397 -18.21 -6.82 22.67
CA TYR A 397 -17.33 -7.92 23.06
C TYR A 397 -16.26 -8.17 21.97
N ASN A 398 -15.02 -8.44 22.36
CA ASN A 398 -13.95 -8.77 21.42
C ASN A 398 -14.15 -10.19 20.86
N PHE A 399 -14.82 -10.31 19.71
CA PHE A 399 -15.12 -11.57 19.03
C PHE A 399 -13.89 -12.22 18.35
N VAL A 400 -12.86 -12.57 19.12
CA VAL A 400 -11.70 -13.32 18.61
C VAL A 400 -11.33 -14.50 19.51
N ARG A 401 -11.77 -15.71 19.14
CA ARG A 401 -11.11 -16.96 19.51
C ARG A 401 -10.17 -17.35 18.37
N TYR A 402 -8.87 -17.13 18.57
CA TYR A 402 -7.85 -17.54 17.60
C TYR A 402 -7.47 -19.01 17.81
N LYS A 403 -7.64 -19.85 16.77
CA LYS A 403 -7.08 -21.21 16.70
C LYS A 403 -5.96 -21.22 15.64
N PRO A 404 -4.69 -21.40 16.01
CA PRO A 404 -3.61 -21.55 15.04
C PRO A 404 -3.49 -23.01 14.59
N SER A 405 -3.80 -23.31 13.33
CA SER A 405 -3.44 -24.57 12.69
C SER A 405 -3.31 -24.44 11.18
N THR A 406 -2.17 -24.93 10.68
CA THR A 406 -1.90 -25.61 9.39
C THR A 406 -2.97 -25.61 8.29
N ALA A 407 -2.51 -25.47 7.04
CA ALA A 407 -3.33 -25.44 5.83
C ALA A 407 -4.23 -26.68 5.61
N ALA A 408 -5.46 -26.60 6.10
CA ALA A 408 -6.62 -27.36 5.65
C ALA A 408 -7.89 -26.51 5.88
N GLU A 409 -8.81 -26.59 4.91
CA GLU A 409 -10.26 -26.27 4.96
C GLU A 409 -10.76 -25.18 5.93
N PHE A 410 -11.19 -24.06 5.34
CA PHE A 410 -11.94 -22.99 6.02
C PHE A 410 -13.43 -23.36 6.14
N GLU A 411 -13.82 -24.09 7.18
CA GLU A 411 -15.23 -24.16 7.58
C GLU A 411 -15.59 -22.93 8.44
N LEU A 412 -16.55 -22.12 7.99
CA LEU A 412 -16.91 -20.85 8.63
C LEU A 412 -17.84 -21.08 9.84
N LEU A 413 -17.33 -21.77 10.87
CA LEU A 413 -18.11 -22.23 12.03
C LEU A 413 -18.66 -21.07 12.87
N THR A 414 -19.92 -20.73 12.59
CA THR A 414 -20.71 -19.68 13.23
C THR A 414 -21.14 -20.07 14.65
N MET A 415 -20.26 -19.85 15.63
CA MET A 415 -20.64 -19.75 17.05
C MET A 415 -20.66 -18.30 17.56
N LEU A 416 -21.23 -17.42 16.74
CA LEU A 416 -21.95 -16.25 17.27
C LEU A 416 -23.24 -16.76 17.93
N PRO A 417 -23.77 -16.11 18.98
CA PRO A 417 -25.21 -16.15 19.19
C PRO A 417 -25.89 -15.68 17.89
N LYS A 418 -27.04 -16.25 17.51
CA LYS A 418 -27.77 -15.76 16.32
C LYS A 418 -27.92 -14.23 16.46
N PRO A 419 -27.38 -13.41 15.54
CA PRO A 419 -27.61 -11.99 15.58
C PRO A 419 -29.12 -11.79 15.40
N GLU A 420 -29.74 -11.02 16.29
CA GLU A 420 -31.11 -10.57 16.13
C GLU A 420 -31.22 -9.81 14.78
N ASP A 421 -32.37 -9.85 14.11
CA ASP A 421 -32.47 -9.43 12.70
C ASP A 421 -31.93 -8.00 12.45
N ASP A 422 -32.07 -7.10 13.43
CA ASP A 422 -31.53 -5.74 13.39
C ASP A 422 -29.99 -5.68 13.29
N GLN A 423 -29.28 -6.62 13.92
CA GLN A 423 -27.82 -6.74 13.79
C GLN A 423 -27.42 -7.24 12.40
N ILE A 424 -28.22 -8.12 11.79
CA ILE A 424 -27.99 -8.57 10.40
C ILE A 424 -28.18 -7.40 9.42
N ARG A 425 -29.14 -6.50 9.71
CA ARG A 425 -29.38 -5.29 8.91
C ARG A 425 -28.21 -4.32 8.95
N THR A 426 -27.64 -4.01 10.12
CA THR A 426 -26.54 -3.04 10.26
C THR A 426 -25.20 -3.53 9.70
N TYR A 427 -24.97 -4.84 9.57
CA TYR A 427 -23.80 -5.38 8.88
C TYR A 427 -23.81 -5.13 7.35
N ARG A 428 -24.99 -5.14 6.71
CA ARG A 428 -25.09 -5.06 5.23
C ARG A 428 -24.46 -3.80 4.62
N PRO A 429 -24.79 -2.56 5.05
CA PRO A 429 -24.21 -1.32 4.52
C PRO A 429 -22.69 -1.25 4.59
N VAL A 430 -22.10 -1.87 5.62
CA VAL A 430 -20.66 -1.87 5.86
C VAL A 430 -19.94 -2.77 4.86
N THR A 431 -20.43 -4.00 4.73
CA THR A 431 -19.91 -4.94 3.71
C THR A 431 -20.07 -4.38 2.30
N ARG A 432 -21.06 -3.51 2.08
CA ARG A 432 -21.28 -2.81 0.82
C ARG A 432 -20.14 -1.87 0.47
N ALA A 433 -19.76 -0.93 1.34
CA ALA A 433 -18.72 0.06 1.03
C ALA A 433 -17.37 -0.61 0.72
N ALA A 434 -17.01 -1.64 1.49
CA ALA A 434 -15.83 -2.46 1.20
C ALA A 434 -15.92 -3.16 -0.16
N SER A 435 -17.07 -3.78 -0.45
CA SER A 435 -17.29 -4.48 -1.72
C SER A 435 -17.29 -3.53 -2.91
N LEU A 436 -17.95 -2.38 -2.84
CA LEU A 436 -18.01 -1.40 -3.94
C LEU A 436 -16.61 -0.91 -4.33
N PHE A 437 -15.75 -0.62 -3.35
CA PHE A 437 -14.35 -0.27 -3.60
C PHE A 437 -13.59 -1.41 -4.28
N LEU A 438 -13.58 -2.61 -3.69
CA LEU A 438 -12.81 -3.74 -4.22
C LEU A 438 -13.30 -4.18 -5.62
N LEU A 439 -14.61 -4.20 -5.83
CA LEU A 439 -15.24 -4.53 -7.12
C LEU A 439 -14.95 -3.46 -8.19
N GLY A 440 -14.96 -2.18 -7.82
CA GLY A 440 -14.61 -1.09 -8.73
C GLY A 440 -13.12 -1.05 -9.08
N VAL A 441 -12.25 -1.37 -8.13
CA VAL A 441 -10.80 -1.55 -8.38
C VAL A 441 -10.57 -2.73 -9.35
N GLU A 442 -11.26 -3.86 -9.16
CA GLU A 442 -11.21 -4.99 -10.11
C GLU A 442 -11.77 -4.63 -11.49
N GLU A 443 -12.95 -3.99 -11.58
CA GLU A 443 -13.52 -3.62 -12.88
C GLU A 443 -12.60 -2.66 -13.62
N ARG A 444 -12.12 -1.59 -12.97
CA ARG A 444 -11.24 -0.58 -13.58
C ARG A 444 -9.93 -1.19 -14.06
N TYR A 445 -9.33 -2.12 -13.30
CA TYR A 445 -8.14 -2.84 -13.73
C TYR A 445 -8.40 -3.65 -15.02
N TRP A 446 -9.43 -4.50 -15.02
CA TRP A 446 -9.70 -5.41 -16.15
C TRP A 446 -10.30 -4.71 -17.38
N ASN A 447 -10.88 -3.52 -17.22
CA ASN A 447 -11.60 -2.81 -18.28
C ASN A 447 -10.96 -1.46 -18.69
N GLY A 448 -9.82 -1.10 -18.11
CA GLY A 448 -8.99 0.02 -18.55
C GLY A 448 -9.43 1.43 -18.15
N THR A 449 -10.72 1.72 -17.90
CA THR A 449 -11.20 3.08 -17.48
C THR A 449 -12.63 3.16 -16.89
N LYS A 450 -13.23 2.06 -16.40
CA LYS A 450 -14.63 2.07 -15.93
C LYS A 450 -14.79 2.55 -14.47
N SER A 451 -15.87 3.28 -14.17
CA SER A 451 -16.28 3.74 -12.83
C SER A 451 -17.12 2.67 -12.12
N CYS A 452 -17.09 2.69 -10.78
CA CYS A 452 -17.82 1.79 -9.88
C CYS A 452 -19.31 1.66 -10.20
N LYS A 453 -19.94 2.71 -10.77
CA LYS A 453 -21.33 2.65 -11.24
C LYS A 453 -21.58 1.47 -12.20
N LYS A 454 -20.60 1.14 -13.06
CA LYS A 454 -20.73 0.05 -14.04
C LYS A 454 -20.49 -1.33 -13.43
N ALA A 455 -19.64 -1.44 -12.41
CA ALA A 455 -19.53 -2.65 -11.58
C ALA A 455 -20.84 -2.95 -10.82
N VAL A 456 -21.52 -1.91 -10.32
CA VAL A 456 -22.86 -2.00 -9.72
C VAL A 456 -23.88 -2.49 -10.75
N GLU A 457 -24.01 -1.81 -11.89
CA GLU A 457 -24.94 -2.16 -12.97
C GLU A 457 -24.73 -3.61 -13.48
N SER A 458 -23.49 -4.07 -13.57
CA SER A 458 -23.15 -5.38 -14.15
C SER A 458 -23.15 -6.57 -13.17
N ARG A 459 -22.95 -6.35 -11.87
CA ARG A 459 -22.90 -7.45 -10.86
C ARG A 459 -24.08 -7.47 -9.88
N LEU A 460 -24.80 -6.37 -9.67
CA LEU A 460 -25.96 -6.32 -8.75
C LEU A 460 -27.32 -6.38 -9.48
N GLY A 461 -27.33 -6.27 -10.81
CA GLY A 461 -28.52 -6.36 -11.64
C GLY A 461 -29.39 -5.09 -11.64
N PRO A 462 -30.30 -4.95 -12.63
CA PRO A 462 -31.10 -3.73 -12.81
C PRO A 462 -32.07 -3.47 -11.64
N GLU A 463 -32.51 -4.51 -10.93
CA GLU A 463 -33.42 -4.40 -9.77
C GLU A 463 -32.78 -3.69 -8.56
N CYS A 464 -31.44 -3.61 -8.50
CA CYS A 464 -30.73 -2.84 -7.48
C CYS A 464 -30.61 -1.34 -7.80
N LEU A 465 -31.24 -0.84 -8.86
CA LEU A 465 -31.23 0.56 -9.27
C LEU A 465 -32.67 1.11 -9.37
N VAL A 466 -33.30 1.30 -8.21
CA VAL A 466 -34.52 2.11 -8.11
C VAL A 466 -34.17 3.54 -8.51
N HIS A 467 -34.85 4.04 -9.54
CA HIS A 467 -34.77 5.45 -9.94
C HIS A 467 -35.51 6.31 -8.91
N ASP A 468 -34.80 7.25 -8.27
CA ASP A 468 -35.45 8.44 -7.70
C ASP A 468 -35.94 9.32 -8.86
N THR A 469 -37.23 9.69 -8.82
CA THR A 469 -37.91 10.63 -9.74
C THR A 469 -38.66 11.68 -8.95
#